data_AF-A0A1D2WV05-F1
#
_entry.id   AF-A0A1D2WV05-F1
#
_cell.length_a   1.000
_cell.length_b   1.000
_cell.length_c   1.000
_cell.angle_alpha   90.00
_cell.angle_beta   90.00
_cell.angle_gamma   90.00
#
_symmetry.space_group_name_H-M   'P 1'
#
loop_
_entity.id
_entity.type
_entity.pdbx_description
1 polymer ?
#
loop_
_entity_poly.entity_id
_entity_poly.type
_entity_poly.pdbx_seq_one_letter_code
_entity_poly.pdbx_strand_id
1 'polypeptide(L)'
;MKNLIFKKQLIILISVFILVAGISAVSANENTTDLHQSMEAYDNNVINTDLEVDDNNIIQPNNTDVKSNVSIDINNFEMYYKNGTKLTGKLLDNNSNPIINQTVSITINGVSYNKITDGNGTFGMNINLDPNVYNFTVAYNGSDIYNSAFKNAKVTVLSVIKSNDLVKYYKNESQFYATLLDEKGNPIANNTAVQFNVNGVFYTRYTNENGTAKLNIKLYPEHYIITIIHPKGEKKGYNITVLPTIISKDLVKYYKNESQFYATFLNGQGKPIANNTEVHFNVNGVFYTSYTNENGTAKLNINLYPGNYIITSMHPDGFQMGVNIFVNKTLITYDISQPCNKTGTATFNAEVLDGQGRPLSNASVTFLIAGKVLTKITDEKGIASINIKAYPGVYTITTTYNGYSVGKTLEIYNNETGFKRYNLGSNENGTVHLYKSIGNTSSNVRIAYIIGVHITENAVHKALFDELTNKSSELNYCYDIYKINVVPIGKPIDDINRMRGQLLGRDYVVPEAIKNNYSLVVDVHSNQGGAYVITNFVFAPAQDNVSKAIATKIINDNPGLQEYFPASQTSPAYVTLPIQRSGTPTILYETYKYEDYNNVTVPYVDLLIESVDTIFDYIS
;
A
#
# COMPACT_ATOMS: atom_id res chain seq x y z
N MET A 1 20.81 -16.20 -17.82
CA MET A 1 20.47 -14.77 -17.99
C MET A 1 19.83 -14.28 -16.70
N LYS A 2 20.35 -13.19 -16.14
CA LYS A 2 20.15 -12.75 -14.74
C LYS A 2 18.69 -12.40 -14.41
N ASN A 3 18.20 -12.95 -13.30
CA ASN A 3 16.96 -12.55 -12.63
C ASN A 3 17.09 -11.11 -12.11
N LEU A 4 16.15 -10.24 -12.47
CA LEU A 4 16.03 -8.90 -11.90
C LEU A 4 14.83 -8.86 -10.94
N ILE A 5 15.15 -8.83 -9.65
CA ILE A 5 14.21 -8.68 -8.54
C ILE A 5 13.81 -7.19 -8.45
N PHE A 6 12.52 -6.89 -8.59
CA PHE A 6 11.99 -5.54 -8.35
C PHE A 6 11.96 -5.25 -6.84
N LYS A 7 12.92 -4.45 -6.36
CA LYS A 7 12.81 -3.75 -5.06
C LYS A 7 12.04 -2.44 -5.29
N LYS A 8 10.83 -2.34 -4.74
CA LYS A 8 10.13 -1.06 -4.56
C LYS A 8 10.91 -0.24 -3.52
N GLN A 9 11.61 0.82 -3.96
CA GLN A 9 12.06 1.88 -3.07
C GLN A 9 11.05 3.02 -3.13
N LEU A 10 10.52 3.35 -1.95
CA LEU A 10 9.64 4.47 -1.68
C LEU A 10 10.49 5.76 -1.72
N ILE A 11 10.35 6.55 -2.79
CA ILE A 11 10.90 7.90 -2.87
C ILE A 11 9.80 8.86 -2.42
N ILE A 12 9.97 9.43 -1.22
CA ILE A 12 9.13 10.51 -0.71
C ILE A 12 9.62 11.80 -1.36
N LEU A 13 8.87 12.32 -2.34
CA LEU A 13 9.04 13.67 -2.85
C LEU A 13 8.11 14.60 -2.08
N ILE A 14 8.68 15.50 -1.28
CA ILE A 14 7.93 16.56 -0.58
C ILE A 14 7.73 17.71 -1.57
N SER A 15 6.54 17.80 -2.15
CA SER A 15 6.10 18.96 -2.93
C SER A 15 5.34 19.90 -2.00
N VAL A 16 5.95 21.02 -1.61
CA VAL A 16 5.28 22.08 -0.86
C VAL A 16 4.44 22.90 -1.85
N PHE A 17 3.13 22.65 -1.87
CA PHE A 17 2.14 23.52 -2.50
C PHE A 17 1.58 24.46 -1.43
N ILE A 18 1.90 25.76 -1.50
CA ILE A 18 1.20 26.80 -0.74
C ILE A 18 -0.02 27.21 -1.56
N LEU A 19 -1.19 26.71 -1.17
CA LEU A 19 -2.49 27.21 -1.60
C LEU A 19 -2.90 28.32 -0.63
N VAL A 20 -2.93 29.57 -1.10
CA VAL A 20 -3.63 30.65 -0.39
C VAL A 20 -5.05 30.71 -0.96
N ALA A 21 -5.99 30.10 -0.25
CA ALA A 21 -7.42 30.31 -0.47
C ALA A 21 -7.84 31.57 0.30
N GLY A 22 -8.14 32.65 -0.44
CA GLY A 22 -8.86 33.80 0.09
C GLY A 22 -10.33 33.43 0.25
N ILE A 23 -10.78 33.27 1.50
CA ILE A 23 -12.19 33.12 1.85
C ILE A 23 -12.67 34.53 2.23
N SER A 24 -13.65 35.07 1.51
CA SER A 24 -14.40 36.25 1.94
C SER A 24 -15.88 35.90 1.99
N ALA A 25 -16.41 35.77 3.20
CA ALA A 25 -17.84 35.73 3.48
C ALA A 25 -18.17 36.76 4.57
N VAL A 26 -18.80 37.85 4.11
CA VAL A 26 -19.95 38.58 4.66
C VAL A 26 -20.15 38.63 6.19
N SER A 27 -20.22 39.85 6.73
CA SER A 27 -21.39 40.27 7.51
C SER A 27 -21.57 41.80 7.44
N ALA A 28 -22.79 42.22 7.15
CA ALA A 28 -23.26 43.58 7.35
C ALA A 28 -23.86 43.67 8.76
N ASN A 29 -23.58 44.75 9.49
CA ASN A 29 -24.61 45.42 10.28
C ASN A 29 -24.23 46.86 10.59
N GLU A 30 -25.27 47.69 10.65
CA GLU A 30 -25.26 49.15 10.71
C GLU A 30 -24.93 49.74 12.09
N ASN A 31 -24.55 51.02 12.01
CA ASN A 31 -24.93 52.13 12.89
C ASN A 31 -24.10 52.51 14.13
N THR A 32 -23.48 53.68 13.97
CA THR A 32 -23.61 54.92 14.77
C THR A 32 -22.58 55.29 15.83
N THR A 33 -22.24 56.60 15.74
CA THR A 33 -21.68 57.55 16.73
C THR A 33 -20.22 57.35 17.15
N ASP A 34 -19.30 58.22 16.75
CA ASP A 34 -19.01 59.60 17.20
C ASP A 34 -18.00 59.62 18.37
N LEU A 35 -17.21 60.70 18.43
CA LEU A 35 -16.30 61.15 19.50
C LEU A 35 -14.80 60.84 19.38
N HIS A 36 -14.10 61.81 18.79
CA HIS A 36 -13.15 62.72 19.46
C HIS A 36 -12.31 62.19 20.65
N GLN A 37 -10.98 62.32 20.46
CA GLN A 37 -9.92 62.63 21.44
C GLN A 37 -9.88 61.90 22.79
N SER A 38 -8.75 61.22 23.04
CA SER A 38 -7.72 61.71 23.97
C SER A 38 -6.61 60.67 24.12
N MET A 39 -5.36 61.10 23.95
CA MET A 39 -4.22 60.40 24.54
C MET A 39 -3.14 61.42 24.86
N GLU A 40 -3.25 61.98 26.07
CA GLU A 40 -2.18 62.57 26.86
C GLU A 40 -2.03 61.64 28.09
N ALA A 41 -0.90 61.43 28.76
CA ALA A 41 0.45 61.97 28.71
C ALA A 41 1.34 61.04 29.57
N TYR A 42 2.67 61.18 29.50
CA TYR A 42 3.57 61.48 30.64
C TYR A 42 5.03 61.43 30.16
N ASP A 43 5.76 62.56 30.05
CA ASP A 43 6.49 63.30 31.11
C ASP A 43 7.96 62.79 31.19
N ASN A 44 9.03 63.56 31.06
CA ASN A 44 9.41 64.75 31.82
C ASN A 44 10.57 65.48 31.12
N ASN A 45 10.55 66.82 31.12
CA ASN A 45 11.76 67.57 31.49
C ASN A 45 11.40 68.95 32.04
N VAL A 46 12.03 69.31 33.16
CA VAL A 46 11.59 70.33 34.12
C VAL A 46 12.67 71.42 34.22
N ILE A 47 12.22 72.69 34.05
CA ILE A 47 12.67 73.96 34.71
C ILE A 47 14.04 74.53 34.28
N ASN A 48 14.29 75.83 34.05
CA ASN A 48 13.66 77.16 34.18
C ASN A 48 14.43 78.11 33.21
N THR A 49 14.08 79.35 32.82
CA THR A 49 13.68 80.55 33.57
C THR A 49 13.24 81.64 32.58
N ASP A 50 12.22 82.39 32.98
CA ASP A 50 12.02 83.85 32.91
C ASP A 50 11.81 84.63 31.59
N LEU A 51 10.80 85.49 31.70
CA LEU A 51 10.29 86.53 30.82
C LEU A 51 11.22 87.75 30.76
N GLU A 52 11.41 88.34 29.58
CA GLU A 52 10.88 89.66 29.19
C GLU A 52 11.62 90.22 27.96
N VAL A 53 10.89 91.12 27.27
CA VAL A 53 11.32 92.21 26.39
C VAL A 53 11.23 91.97 24.87
N ASP A 54 10.21 92.62 24.34
CA ASP A 54 9.95 93.08 22.97
C ASP A 54 11.04 94.06 22.50
N ASP A 55 11.65 93.82 21.32
CA ASP A 55 11.79 94.84 20.27
C ASP A 55 12.62 94.33 19.07
N ASN A 56 11.99 94.39 17.90
CA ASN A 56 12.56 94.75 16.60
C ASN A 56 13.54 93.80 15.86
N ASN A 57 12.93 93.15 14.85
CA ASN A 57 13.30 93.27 13.44
C ASN A 57 14.53 92.51 12.93
N ILE A 58 14.31 91.26 12.46
CA ILE A 58 15.06 90.72 11.31
C ILE A 58 14.06 90.02 10.37
N ILE A 59 14.00 90.58 9.16
CA ILE A 59 13.29 90.11 7.97
C ILE A 59 13.58 88.62 7.74
N GLN A 60 12.53 87.79 7.75
CA GLN A 60 12.60 86.44 7.17
C GLN A 60 12.61 86.54 5.64
N PRO A 61 13.63 86.04 4.94
CA PRO A 61 13.47 85.73 3.53
C PRO A 61 12.61 84.47 3.42
N ASN A 62 11.37 84.65 2.95
CA ASN A 62 10.61 83.56 2.36
C ASN A 62 11.38 83.03 1.13
N ASN A 63 12.18 82.00 1.33
CA ASN A 63 12.65 81.15 0.25
C ASN A 63 11.97 79.80 0.41
N THR A 64 10.79 79.65 -0.20
CA THR A 64 10.22 78.33 -0.45
C THR A 64 11.22 77.57 -1.32
N ASP A 65 11.87 76.55 -0.76
CA ASP A 65 12.68 75.58 -1.50
C ASP A 65 11.75 74.82 -2.47
N VAL A 66 11.54 75.40 -3.66
CA VAL A 66 10.77 74.75 -4.72
C VAL A 66 11.68 73.69 -5.35
N LYS A 67 11.54 72.45 -4.89
CA LYS A 67 12.20 71.30 -5.49
C LYS A 67 11.81 71.16 -6.96
N SER A 68 12.80 70.93 -7.82
CA SER A 68 12.60 70.68 -9.24
C SER A 68 11.91 69.35 -9.47
N ASN A 69 10.91 69.34 -10.37
CA ASN A 69 10.26 68.10 -10.79
C ASN A 69 11.24 67.19 -11.54
N VAL A 70 11.05 65.88 -11.35
CA VAL A 70 11.89 64.83 -11.93
C VAL A 70 11.06 63.96 -12.85
N SER A 71 11.64 63.56 -13.97
CA SER A 71 11.07 62.55 -14.85
C SER A 71 12.00 61.33 -14.93
N ILE A 72 11.39 60.16 -15.04
CA ILE A 72 12.07 58.90 -15.34
C ILE A 72 11.71 58.54 -16.77
N ASP A 73 12.70 58.53 -17.66
CA ASP A 73 12.52 58.01 -19.01
C ASP A 73 12.92 56.52 -19.04
N ILE A 74 11.93 55.66 -19.25
CA ILE A 74 12.10 54.22 -19.34
C ILE A 74 10.98 53.63 -20.19
N ASN A 75 11.32 52.63 -21.01
CA ASN A 75 10.45 52.07 -22.04
C ASN A 75 10.19 50.58 -21.81
N ASN A 76 9.02 50.15 -22.27
CA ASN A 76 8.69 48.74 -22.41
C ASN A 76 9.51 48.13 -23.56
N PHE A 77 9.89 46.86 -23.44
CA PHE A 77 10.53 46.14 -24.54
C PHE A 77 10.33 44.62 -24.45
N GLU A 78 10.63 43.94 -25.55
CA GLU A 78 10.72 42.49 -25.59
C GLU A 78 12.16 42.07 -25.84
N MET A 79 12.56 40.94 -25.25
CA MET A 79 13.87 40.36 -25.45
C MET A 79 13.76 38.84 -25.51
N TYR A 80 14.57 38.19 -26.35
CA TYR A 80 14.71 36.75 -26.27
C TYR A 80 15.53 36.36 -25.04
N TYR A 81 15.22 35.19 -24.48
CA TYR A 81 15.91 34.65 -23.31
C TYR A 81 17.43 34.74 -23.46
N LYS A 82 18.07 35.41 -22.51
CA LYS A 82 19.52 35.64 -22.44
C LYS A 82 20.16 36.35 -23.64
N ASN A 83 19.41 37.16 -24.41
CA ASN A 83 20.00 37.93 -25.51
C ASN A 83 20.91 39.11 -25.09
N GLY A 84 20.97 39.42 -23.78
CA GLY A 84 21.84 40.46 -23.23
C GLY A 84 21.24 41.87 -23.19
N THR A 85 20.00 42.08 -23.69
CA THR A 85 19.31 43.37 -23.57
C THR A 85 19.15 43.75 -22.10
N LYS A 86 19.43 45.01 -21.77
CA LYS A 86 19.34 45.56 -20.42
C LYS A 86 18.11 46.46 -20.30
N LEU A 87 17.48 46.45 -19.13
CA LEU A 87 16.54 47.51 -18.77
C LEU A 87 17.36 48.78 -18.52
N THR A 88 17.14 49.82 -19.33
CA THR A 88 17.88 51.08 -19.26
C THR A 88 16.91 52.24 -19.22
N GLY A 89 17.25 53.27 -18.46
CA GLY A 89 16.47 54.49 -18.35
C GLY A 89 17.31 55.70 -17.95
N LYS A 90 16.71 56.88 -17.98
CA LYS A 90 17.35 58.14 -17.59
C LYS A 90 16.55 58.86 -16.52
N LEU A 91 17.26 59.48 -15.59
CA LEU A 91 16.70 60.40 -14.60
C LEU A 91 16.96 61.83 -15.07
N LEU A 92 15.91 62.61 -15.28
CA LEU A 92 15.99 63.95 -15.87
C LEU A 92 15.27 64.98 -15.01
N ASP A 93 15.77 66.21 -14.98
CA ASP A 93 15.08 67.35 -14.37
C ASP A 93 13.95 67.88 -15.28
N ASN A 94 13.28 68.94 -14.83
CA ASN A 94 12.21 69.62 -15.56
C ASN A 94 12.65 70.27 -16.89
N ASN A 95 13.94 70.51 -17.08
CA ASN A 95 14.54 71.05 -18.29
C ASN A 95 15.13 69.94 -19.19
N SER A 96 14.89 68.67 -18.86
CA SER A 96 15.45 67.49 -19.54
C SER A 96 16.98 67.34 -19.40
N ASN A 97 17.60 67.99 -18.41
CA ASN A 97 19.01 67.76 -18.10
C ASN A 97 19.18 66.48 -17.28
N PRO A 98 20.30 65.74 -17.48
CA PRO A 98 20.57 64.52 -16.73
C PRO A 98 20.82 64.79 -15.24
N ILE A 99 20.16 64.03 -14.39
CA ILE A 99 20.40 64.01 -12.95
C ILE A 99 21.41 62.88 -12.64
N ILE A 100 22.64 63.26 -12.33
CA ILE A 100 23.79 62.35 -12.17
C ILE A 100 24.02 61.93 -10.72
N ASN A 101 24.69 60.81 -10.50
CA ASN A 101 25.08 60.27 -9.18
C ASN A 101 23.93 60.06 -8.17
N GLN A 102 22.69 59.96 -8.65
CA GLN A 102 21.53 59.72 -7.80
C GLN A 102 21.16 58.24 -7.75
N THR A 103 20.66 57.79 -6.59
CA THR A 103 20.19 56.42 -6.40
C THR A 103 18.76 56.26 -6.90
N VAL A 104 18.57 55.35 -7.85
CA VAL A 104 17.28 54.90 -8.37
C VAL A 104 17.04 53.45 -7.94
N SER A 105 15.88 53.17 -7.35
CA SER A 105 15.44 51.83 -6.97
C SER A 105 14.66 51.20 -8.13
N ILE A 106 15.09 50.02 -8.59
CA ILE A 106 14.39 49.20 -9.57
C ILE A 106 13.79 48.00 -8.85
N THR A 107 12.48 47.90 -8.80
CA THR A 107 11.74 46.84 -8.11
C THR A 107 11.07 45.88 -9.08
N ILE A 108 11.23 44.58 -8.84
CA ILE A 108 10.55 43.48 -9.57
C ILE A 108 10.23 42.35 -8.59
N ASN A 109 9.02 41.79 -8.67
CA ASN A 109 8.56 40.69 -7.81
C ASN A 109 8.81 40.95 -6.30
N GLY A 110 8.69 42.21 -5.85
CA GLY A 110 8.93 42.63 -4.47
C GLY A 110 10.40 42.82 -4.06
N VAL A 111 11.37 42.56 -4.96
CA VAL A 111 12.80 42.75 -4.70
C VAL A 111 13.28 44.05 -5.35
N SER A 112 13.97 44.89 -4.57
CA SER A 112 14.51 46.19 -5.00
C SER A 112 16.02 46.11 -5.25
N TYR A 113 16.45 46.70 -6.37
CA TYR A 113 17.84 46.84 -6.78
C TYR A 113 18.18 48.31 -6.95
N ASN A 114 19.09 48.83 -6.12
CA ASN A 114 19.55 50.20 -6.22
C ASN A 114 20.60 50.35 -7.33
N LYS A 115 20.44 51.36 -8.17
CA LYS A 115 21.36 51.76 -9.24
C LYS A 115 21.70 53.23 -9.10
N ILE A 116 22.93 53.59 -9.45
CA ILE A 116 23.39 54.98 -9.44
C ILE A 116 23.39 55.49 -10.87
N THR A 117 22.85 56.69 -11.09
CA THR A 117 22.86 57.33 -12.41
C THR A 117 24.28 57.78 -12.79
N ASP A 118 24.69 57.51 -14.03
CA ASP A 118 25.99 57.91 -14.55
C ASP A 118 26.05 59.40 -14.95
N GLY A 119 27.16 59.83 -15.56
CA GLY A 119 27.35 61.21 -16.04
C GLY A 119 26.35 61.67 -17.11
N ASN A 120 25.57 60.77 -17.69
CA ASN A 120 24.48 61.07 -18.62
C ASN A 120 23.09 60.87 -17.98
N GLY A 121 23.03 60.76 -16.65
CA GLY A 121 21.80 60.49 -15.90
C GLY A 121 21.24 59.08 -16.14
N THR A 122 22.03 58.17 -16.73
CA THR A 122 21.57 56.85 -17.17
C THR A 122 21.74 55.83 -16.06
N PHE A 123 20.75 54.96 -15.88
CA PHE A 123 20.80 53.80 -15.00
C PHE A 123 20.43 52.54 -15.79
N GLY A 124 20.88 51.37 -15.32
CA GLY A 124 20.53 50.11 -15.99
C GLY A 124 20.70 48.84 -15.17
N MET A 125 19.98 47.80 -15.60
CA MET A 125 19.94 46.48 -14.97
C MET A 125 19.97 45.38 -16.03
N ASN A 126 20.83 44.36 -15.82
CA ASN A 126 20.84 43.15 -16.64
C ASN A 126 19.58 42.32 -16.34
N ILE A 127 18.98 41.74 -17.39
CA ILE A 127 17.81 40.88 -17.26
C ILE A 127 18.22 39.41 -17.43
N ASN A 128 18.20 38.68 -16.32
CA ASN A 128 18.51 37.24 -16.26
C ASN A 128 17.30 36.47 -15.71
N LEU A 129 16.14 36.66 -16.35
CA LEU A 129 14.88 36.07 -15.94
C LEU A 129 14.43 35.00 -16.94
N ASP A 130 13.67 34.02 -16.46
CA ASP A 130 13.04 33.02 -17.33
C ASP A 130 11.97 33.66 -18.23
N PRO A 131 11.54 32.99 -19.31
CA PRO A 131 10.53 33.54 -20.20
C PRO A 131 9.20 33.83 -19.48
N ASN A 132 8.84 35.12 -19.38
CA ASN A 132 7.56 35.59 -18.86
C ASN A 132 7.39 37.09 -19.17
N VAL A 133 6.23 37.64 -18.81
CA VAL A 133 6.00 39.09 -18.77
C VAL A 133 6.27 39.59 -17.35
N TYR A 134 7.13 40.60 -17.23
CA TYR A 134 7.52 41.20 -15.96
C TYR A 134 7.20 42.68 -15.93
N ASN A 135 6.64 43.14 -14.80
CA ASN A 135 6.43 44.55 -14.52
C ASN A 135 7.51 45.02 -13.55
N PHE A 136 8.27 46.02 -13.97
CA PHE A 136 9.26 46.72 -13.17
C PHE A 136 8.70 48.05 -12.71
N THR A 137 8.99 48.41 -11.46
CA THR A 137 8.75 49.75 -10.93
C THR A 137 10.08 50.41 -10.65
N VAL A 138 10.30 51.59 -11.22
CA VAL A 138 11.51 52.39 -11.03
C VAL A 138 11.12 53.60 -10.20
N ALA A 139 11.80 53.80 -9.08
CA ALA A 139 11.52 54.89 -8.14
C ALA A 139 12.79 55.67 -7.79
N TYR A 140 12.66 56.98 -7.74
CA TYR A 140 13.62 57.92 -7.20
C TYR A 140 12.97 58.62 -6.00
N ASN A 141 13.61 58.54 -4.83
CA ASN A 141 13.03 59.04 -3.57
C ASN A 141 13.10 60.57 -3.42
N GLY A 142 13.73 61.28 -4.35
CA GLY A 142 13.97 62.71 -4.25
C GLY A 142 15.30 63.05 -3.58
N SER A 143 15.61 64.35 -3.52
CA SER A 143 16.70 64.95 -2.77
C SER A 143 16.26 66.30 -2.19
N ASP A 144 17.17 67.06 -1.62
CA ASP A 144 16.88 68.41 -1.10
C ASP A 144 16.41 69.37 -2.21
N ILE A 145 16.84 69.14 -3.46
CA ILE A 145 16.53 70.01 -4.61
C ILE A 145 15.64 69.36 -5.68
N TYR A 146 15.35 68.06 -5.57
CA TYR A 146 14.56 67.30 -6.55
C TYR A 146 13.40 66.54 -5.91
N ASN A 147 12.23 66.59 -6.52
CA ASN A 147 11.07 65.79 -6.09
C ASN A 147 11.28 64.30 -6.36
N SER A 148 10.57 63.46 -5.58
CA SER A 148 10.48 62.03 -5.86
C SER A 148 9.72 61.77 -7.16
N ALA A 149 10.08 60.69 -7.87
CA ALA A 149 9.38 60.27 -9.08
C ALA A 149 9.35 58.73 -9.15
N PHE A 150 8.34 58.17 -9.80
CA PHE A 150 8.32 56.75 -10.13
C PHE A 150 7.71 56.49 -11.50
N LYS A 151 8.06 55.36 -12.12
CA LYS A 151 7.50 54.91 -13.39
C LYS A 151 7.55 53.40 -13.51
N ASN A 152 6.59 52.82 -14.23
CA ASN A 152 6.56 51.39 -14.52
C ASN A 152 7.08 51.09 -15.92
N ALA A 153 7.75 49.96 -16.08
CA ALA A 153 8.18 49.40 -17.36
C ALA A 153 7.84 47.91 -17.44
N LYS A 154 7.24 47.51 -18.56
CA LYS A 154 6.92 46.11 -18.85
C LYS A 154 8.00 45.51 -19.74
N VAL A 155 8.59 44.40 -19.31
CA VAL A 155 9.58 43.64 -20.08
C VAL A 155 9.03 42.24 -20.35
N THR A 156 8.94 41.87 -21.63
CA THR A 156 8.56 40.51 -22.04
C THR A 156 9.83 39.73 -22.40
N VAL A 157 10.13 38.68 -21.63
CA VAL A 157 11.19 37.72 -21.98
C VAL A 157 10.58 36.60 -22.81
N LEU A 158 10.91 36.56 -24.10
CA LEU A 158 10.45 35.58 -25.07
C LEU A 158 11.25 34.28 -24.95
N SER A 159 10.52 33.17 -24.99
CA SER A 159 11.09 31.82 -24.99
C SER A 159 11.81 31.54 -26.30
N VAL A 160 12.97 30.88 -26.21
CA VAL A 160 13.73 30.38 -27.36
C VAL A 160 13.41 28.90 -27.68
N ILE A 161 12.37 28.35 -27.05
CA ILE A 161 11.85 27.00 -27.30
C ILE A 161 10.39 27.08 -27.74
N LYS A 162 10.11 26.64 -28.98
CA LYS A 162 8.75 26.52 -29.53
C LYS A 162 8.40 25.05 -29.77
N SER A 163 7.28 24.58 -29.22
CA SER A 163 6.75 23.23 -29.44
C SER A 163 5.25 23.22 -29.09
N ASN A 164 4.60 22.08 -29.29
CA ASN A 164 3.20 21.83 -28.92
C ASN A 164 3.10 20.51 -28.15
N ASP A 165 2.06 20.40 -27.33
CA ASP A 165 1.68 19.14 -26.72
C ASP A 165 1.37 18.09 -27.80
N LEU A 166 1.62 16.82 -27.49
CA LEU A 166 1.41 15.70 -28.38
C LEU A 166 0.36 14.74 -27.81
N VAL A 167 -0.71 14.51 -28.55
CA VAL A 167 -1.67 13.43 -28.29
C VAL A 167 -1.55 12.40 -29.41
N LYS A 168 -1.34 11.13 -29.06
CA LYS A 168 -1.23 10.04 -30.04
C LYS A 168 -1.76 8.73 -29.48
N TYR A 169 -2.21 7.82 -30.32
CA TYR A 169 -2.44 6.44 -29.92
C TYR A 169 -1.12 5.67 -29.79
N TYR A 170 -1.12 4.59 -29.01
CA TYR A 170 0.03 3.70 -28.89
C TYR A 170 0.50 3.24 -30.29
N LYS A 171 1.82 3.31 -30.51
CA LYS A 171 2.48 2.98 -31.79
C LYS A 171 1.99 3.70 -33.04
N ASN A 172 1.23 4.79 -32.90
CA ASN A 172 1.00 5.74 -33.99
C ASN A 172 2.32 6.39 -34.47
N GLU A 173 2.35 6.84 -35.74
CA GLU A 173 3.54 7.41 -36.39
C GLU A 173 3.95 8.82 -35.93
N SER A 174 3.07 9.56 -35.23
CA SER A 174 3.35 10.89 -34.70
C SER A 174 4.49 10.88 -33.68
N GLN A 175 5.36 11.87 -33.78
CA GLN A 175 6.55 12.03 -32.94
C GLN A 175 6.55 13.42 -32.30
N PHE A 176 7.44 13.66 -31.34
CA PHE A 176 7.55 14.96 -30.69
C PHE A 176 8.57 15.84 -31.40
N TYR A 177 8.25 17.12 -31.59
CA TYR A 177 9.08 18.08 -32.33
C TYR A 177 9.20 19.38 -31.53
N ALA A 178 10.42 19.91 -31.41
CA ALA A 178 10.65 21.23 -30.86
C ALA A 178 11.55 22.04 -31.79
N THR A 179 11.22 23.31 -31.98
CA THR A 179 12.02 24.30 -32.70
C THR A 179 12.77 25.18 -31.71
N LEU A 180 14.07 25.31 -31.92
CA LEU A 180 14.99 26.02 -31.04
C LEU A 180 15.47 27.29 -31.73
N LEU A 181 15.46 28.41 -31.02
CA LEU A 181 15.79 29.73 -31.54
C LEU A 181 17.07 30.28 -30.90
N ASP A 182 17.82 31.07 -31.63
CA ASP A 182 18.94 31.84 -31.08
C ASP A 182 18.41 33.06 -30.30
N GLU A 183 19.35 33.81 -29.72
CA GLU A 183 19.09 35.04 -28.95
C GLU A 183 18.52 36.21 -29.80
N LYS A 184 18.42 36.02 -31.12
CA LYS A 184 17.84 36.96 -32.07
C LYS A 184 16.48 36.48 -32.62
N GLY A 185 16.02 35.29 -32.20
CA GLY A 185 14.78 34.69 -32.65
C GLY A 185 14.88 33.86 -33.93
N ASN A 186 16.08 33.62 -34.46
CA ASN A 186 16.28 32.80 -35.66
C ASN A 186 16.42 31.32 -35.28
N PRO A 187 15.96 30.37 -36.12
CA PRO A 187 16.16 28.95 -35.86
C PRO A 187 17.63 28.56 -35.72
N ILE A 188 17.97 27.77 -34.70
CA ILE A 188 19.32 27.22 -34.51
C ILE A 188 19.50 25.99 -35.41
N ALA A 189 19.92 26.23 -36.65
CA ALA A 189 20.22 25.17 -37.62
C ALA A 189 21.51 24.37 -37.27
N ASN A 190 21.86 23.43 -38.15
CA ASN A 190 23.18 22.80 -38.22
C ASN A 190 23.55 21.86 -37.07
N ASN A 191 22.70 20.86 -36.80
CA ASN A 191 23.06 19.75 -35.92
C ASN A 191 23.47 20.21 -34.50
N THR A 192 22.79 21.22 -33.97
CA THR A 192 23.04 21.68 -32.60
C THR A 192 22.41 20.71 -31.60
N ALA A 193 23.20 20.26 -30.63
CA ALA A 193 22.75 19.34 -29.59
C ALA A 193 21.74 20.02 -28.65
N VAL A 194 20.60 19.38 -28.44
CA VAL A 194 19.56 19.75 -27.48
C VAL A 194 19.23 18.54 -26.61
N GLN A 195 18.86 18.77 -25.34
CA GLN A 195 18.43 17.68 -24.47
C GLN A 195 16.91 17.68 -24.31
N PHE A 196 16.33 16.49 -24.45
CA PHE A 196 14.96 16.20 -24.05
C PHE A 196 14.99 15.31 -22.82
N ASN A 197 14.22 15.64 -21.79
CA ASN A 197 14.03 14.81 -20.61
C ASN A 197 12.59 14.30 -20.59
N VAL A 198 12.41 12.98 -20.56
CA VAL A 198 11.10 12.32 -20.40
C VAL A 198 11.20 11.36 -19.22
N ASN A 199 10.38 11.56 -18.18
CA ASN A 199 10.39 10.74 -16.95
C ASN A 199 11.78 10.53 -16.32
N GLY A 200 12.66 11.54 -16.36
CA GLY A 200 14.00 11.48 -15.80
C GLY A 200 15.07 10.88 -16.74
N VAL A 201 14.68 10.42 -17.93
CA VAL A 201 15.61 9.92 -18.95
C VAL A 201 15.96 11.03 -19.93
N PHE A 202 17.25 11.29 -20.08
CA PHE A 202 17.77 12.33 -20.97
C PHE A 202 18.12 11.77 -22.35
N TYR A 203 17.67 12.47 -23.38
CA TYR A 203 17.89 12.17 -24.78
C TYR A 203 18.54 13.36 -25.48
N THR A 204 19.76 13.17 -25.96
CA THR A 204 20.40 14.15 -26.86
C THR A 204 19.81 14.01 -28.26
N ARG A 205 19.30 15.12 -28.80
CA ARG A 205 18.79 15.24 -30.17
C ARG A 205 19.44 16.43 -30.85
N TYR A 206 19.35 16.46 -32.16
CA TYR A 206 20.02 17.47 -32.97
C TYR A 206 19.02 18.20 -33.85
N THR A 207 19.24 19.50 -34.03
CA THR A 207 18.41 20.33 -34.89
C THR A 207 18.70 20.09 -36.38
N ASN A 208 17.65 20.06 -37.19
CA ASN A 208 17.77 20.10 -38.65
C ASN A 208 18.01 21.54 -39.16
N GLU A 209 18.02 21.71 -40.48
CA GLU A 209 18.19 23.01 -41.15
C GLU A 209 17.16 24.08 -40.73
N ASN A 210 15.97 23.65 -40.30
CA ASN A 210 14.90 24.53 -39.82
C ASN A 210 14.92 24.73 -38.30
N GLY A 211 16.04 24.40 -37.64
CA GLY A 211 16.20 24.50 -36.18
C GLY A 211 15.30 23.57 -35.37
N THR A 212 14.77 22.50 -35.99
CA THR A 212 13.82 21.58 -35.36
C THR A 212 14.49 20.28 -34.95
N ALA A 213 14.33 19.88 -33.69
CA ALA A 213 14.78 18.61 -33.16
C ALA A 213 13.58 17.66 -32.95
N LYS A 214 13.77 16.37 -33.28
CA LYS A 214 12.74 15.33 -33.22
C LYS A 214 13.07 14.29 -32.14
N LEU A 215 12.07 13.92 -31.34
CA LEU A 215 12.14 12.75 -30.45
C LEU A 215 11.09 11.70 -30.86
N ASN A 216 11.55 10.49 -31.18
CA ASN A 216 10.66 9.36 -31.43
C ASN A 216 10.01 8.91 -30.10
N ILE A 217 8.67 8.84 -30.07
CA ILE A 217 7.84 8.47 -28.92
C ILE A 217 7.35 7.03 -29.08
N LYS A 218 7.98 6.13 -28.32
CA LYS A 218 7.63 4.70 -28.19
C LYS A 218 7.25 4.36 -26.73
N LEU A 219 6.46 5.23 -26.12
CA LEU A 219 6.00 5.09 -24.73
C LEU A 219 4.69 4.29 -24.69
N TYR A 220 4.42 3.64 -23.56
CA TYR A 220 3.13 3.00 -23.30
C TYR A 220 2.03 4.05 -23.08
N PRO A 221 0.74 3.67 -23.10
CA PRO A 221 -0.35 4.59 -22.81
C PRO A 221 -0.27 5.18 -21.41
N GLU A 222 -0.12 6.51 -21.34
CA GLU A 222 -0.07 7.31 -20.12
C GLU A 222 0.00 8.81 -20.48
N HIS A 223 0.03 9.66 -19.45
CA HIS A 223 0.40 11.07 -19.56
C HIS A 223 1.85 11.27 -19.12
N TYR A 224 2.65 11.87 -19.99
CA TYR A 224 4.06 12.15 -19.77
C TYR A 224 4.32 13.65 -19.85
N ILE A 225 5.30 14.13 -19.08
CA ILE A 225 5.86 15.46 -19.25
C ILE A 225 7.20 15.31 -19.96
N ILE A 226 7.38 16.05 -21.06
CA ILE A 226 8.66 16.20 -21.74
C ILE A 226 9.22 17.59 -21.49
N THR A 227 10.44 17.66 -21.01
CA THR A 227 11.16 18.92 -20.81
C THR A 227 12.25 19.07 -21.85
N ILE A 228 12.21 20.15 -22.63
CA ILE A 228 13.28 20.53 -23.55
C ILE A 228 14.24 21.47 -22.82
N ILE A 229 15.53 21.22 -22.96
CA ILE A 229 16.60 22.01 -22.36
C ILE A 229 17.42 22.62 -23.49
N HIS A 230 17.29 23.93 -23.64
CA HIS A 230 18.03 24.74 -24.61
C HIS A 230 19.52 24.80 -24.24
N PRO A 231 20.46 24.91 -25.20
CA PRO A 231 21.90 25.06 -24.91
C PRO A 231 22.26 26.25 -24.02
N LYS A 232 21.42 27.31 -24.03
CA LYS A 232 21.56 28.49 -23.15
C LYS A 232 20.93 28.32 -21.76
N GLY A 233 20.36 27.15 -21.48
CA GLY A 233 19.84 26.78 -20.17
C GLY A 233 18.36 27.01 -19.95
N GLU A 234 17.61 27.58 -20.92
CA GLU A 234 16.14 27.60 -20.83
C GLU A 234 15.61 26.17 -20.75
N LYS A 235 14.66 25.92 -19.84
CA LYS A 235 13.95 24.65 -19.72
C LYS A 235 12.46 24.89 -19.90
N LYS A 236 11.81 24.10 -20.76
CA LYS A 236 10.37 24.24 -21.02
C LYS A 236 9.69 22.88 -21.15
N GLY A 237 8.62 22.70 -20.38
CA GLY A 237 7.82 21.48 -20.32
C GLY A 237 6.65 21.49 -21.31
N TYR A 238 6.32 20.33 -21.86
CA TYR A 238 5.14 20.06 -22.70
C TYR A 238 4.54 18.70 -22.31
N ASN A 239 3.29 18.47 -22.67
CA ASN A 239 2.58 17.23 -22.40
C ASN A 239 2.67 16.26 -23.58
N ILE A 240 2.86 14.98 -23.28
CA ILE A 240 2.67 13.88 -24.22
C ILE A 240 1.62 12.95 -23.64
N THR A 241 0.48 12.81 -24.32
CA THR A 241 -0.58 11.87 -23.98
C THR A 241 -0.56 10.72 -24.98
N VAL A 242 -0.27 9.51 -24.49
CA VAL A 242 -0.37 8.28 -25.29
C VAL A 242 -1.67 7.58 -24.93
N LEU A 243 -2.59 7.48 -25.89
CA LEU A 243 -3.88 6.82 -25.73
C LEU A 243 -3.78 5.31 -26.01
N PRO A 244 -4.53 4.46 -25.29
CA PRO A 244 -4.49 3.02 -25.49
C PRO A 244 -5.18 2.60 -26.79
N THR A 245 -4.69 1.50 -27.38
CA THR A 245 -5.31 0.84 -28.55
C THR A 245 -6.25 -0.30 -28.16
N ILE A 246 -6.45 -0.54 -26.85
CA ILE A 246 -7.43 -1.47 -26.30
C ILE A 246 -8.29 -0.71 -25.29
N ILE A 247 -9.60 -0.91 -25.34
CA ILE A 247 -10.57 -0.39 -24.38
C ILE A 247 -11.37 -1.56 -23.83
N SER A 248 -11.34 -1.78 -22.52
CA SER A 248 -12.12 -2.80 -21.82
C SER A 248 -12.35 -2.35 -20.37
N LYS A 249 -13.25 -3.05 -19.69
CA LYS A 249 -13.62 -2.78 -18.29
C LYS A 249 -13.61 -4.08 -17.49
N ASP A 250 -13.49 -3.93 -16.18
CA ASP A 250 -13.68 -5.05 -15.25
C ASP A 250 -15.05 -5.72 -15.47
N LEU A 251 -15.10 -7.04 -15.32
CA LEU A 251 -16.33 -7.82 -15.40
C LEU A 251 -16.66 -8.37 -14.01
N VAL A 252 -17.83 -8.02 -13.49
CA VAL A 252 -18.41 -8.68 -12.31
C VAL A 252 -19.57 -9.54 -12.78
N LYS A 253 -19.56 -10.83 -12.44
CA LYS A 253 -20.62 -11.77 -12.81
C LYS A 253 -20.87 -12.79 -11.71
N TYR A 254 -22.07 -13.38 -11.70
CA TYR A 254 -22.32 -14.58 -10.91
C TYR A 254 -21.93 -15.83 -11.71
N TYR A 255 -21.46 -16.87 -11.02
CA TYR A 255 -21.10 -18.13 -11.64
C TYR A 255 -22.26 -18.67 -12.49
N LYS A 256 -21.95 -19.05 -13.73
CA LYS A 256 -22.90 -19.52 -14.77
C LYS A 256 -23.96 -18.52 -15.24
N ASN A 257 -23.91 -17.24 -14.85
CA ASN A 257 -24.75 -16.24 -15.49
C ASN A 257 -24.26 -15.93 -16.93
N GLU A 258 -25.11 -15.25 -17.70
CA GLU A 258 -24.89 -15.01 -19.13
C GLU A 258 -23.82 -13.95 -19.45
N SER A 259 -23.35 -13.18 -18.47
CA SER A 259 -22.39 -12.09 -18.69
C SER A 259 -21.04 -12.62 -19.20
N GLN A 260 -20.49 -11.95 -20.21
CA GLN A 260 -19.23 -12.31 -20.88
C GLN A 260 -18.28 -11.11 -20.92
N PHE A 261 -17.02 -11.37 -21.27
CA PHE A 261 -16.01 -10.32 -21.37
C PHE A 261 -15.95 -9.74 -22.78
N TYR A 262 -15.73 -8.42 -22.87
CA TYR A 262 -15.64 -7.68 -24.11
C TYR A 262 -14.47 -6.68 -24.06
N ALA A 263 -13.75 -6.58 -25.16
CA ALA A 263 -12.72 -5.56 -25.36
C ALA A 263 -12.82 -5.00 -26.78
N THR A 264 -12.70 -3.68 -26.91
CA THR A 264 -12.65 -2.95 -28.18
C THR A 264 -11.21 -2.65 -28.53
N PHE A 265 -10.82 -2.94 -29.77
CA PHE A 265 -9.46 -2.78 -30.28
C PHE A 265 -9.46 -1.69 -31.36
N LEU A 266 -8.50 -0.78 -31.28
CA LEU A 266 -8.39 0.41 -32.12
C LEU A 266 -7.03 0.43 -32.83
N ASN A 267 -6.98 0.96 -34.04
CA ASN A 267 -5.73 1.18 -34.76
C ASN A 267 -4.99 2.45 -34.26
N GLY A 268 -3.83 2.73 -34.84
CA GLY A 268 -3.02 3.92 -34.51
C GLY A 268 -3.67 5.27 -34.82
N GLN A 269 -4.85 5.32 -35.45
CA GLN A 269 -5.66 6.54 -35.61
C GLN A 269 -6.85 6.60 -34.65
N GLY A 270 -7.03 5.61 -33.77
CA GLY A 270 -8.18 5.51 -32.87
C GLY A 270 -9.44 4.96 -33.53
N LYS A 271 -9.35 4.43 -34.75
CA LYS A 271 -10.48 3.79 -35.43
C LYS A 271 -10.56 2.31 -35.04
N PRO A 272 -11.75 1.74 -34.82
CA PRO A 272 -11.90 0.31 -34.57
C PRO A 272 -11.22 -0.57 -35.63
N ILE A 273 -10.49 -1.60 -35.19
CA ILE A 273 -9.96 -2.63 -36.10
C ILE A 273 -11.05 -3.68 -36.36
N ALA A 274 -11.80 -3.47 -37.44
CA ALA A 274 -12.93 -4.33 -37.83
C ALA A 274 -12.49 -5.59 -38.62
N ASN A 275 -13.47 -6.26 -39.22
CA ASN A 275 -13.30 -7.30 -40.25
C ASN A 275 -12.63 -8.59 -39.76
N ASN A 276 -13.07 -9.13 -38.63
CA ASN A 276 -12.61 -10.43 -38.14
C ASN A 276 -11.08 -10.46 -37.94
N THR A 277 -10.53 -9.34 -37.43
CA THR A 277 -9.10 -9.27 -37.09
C THR A 277 -8.85 -10.11 -35.84
N GLU A 278 -7.85 -10.99 -35.92
CA GLU A 278 -7.43 -11.86 -34.83
C GLU A 278 -6.85 -11.06 -33.66
N VAL A 279 -7.30 -11.37 -32.44
CA VAL A 279 -6.80 -10.82 -31.18
C VAL A 279 -6.69 -11.94 -30.15
N HIS A 280 -5.90 -11.73 -29.10
CA HIS A 280 -5.73 -12.74 -28.06
C HIS A 280 -6.14 -12.23 -26.68
N PHE A 281 -6.65 -13.14 -25.86
CA PHE A 281 -6.87 -12.95 -24.43
C PHE A 281 -6.03 -13.95 -23.65
N ASN A 282 -5.50 -13.55 -22.51
CA ASN A 282 -4.88 -14.44 -21.54
C ASN A 282 -5.64 -14.37 -20.22
N VAL A 283 -6.08 -15.51 -19.71
CA VAL A 283 -6.66 -15.65 -18.37
C VAL A 283 -5.89 -16.72 -17.62
N ASN A 284 -5.24 -16.36 -16.50
CA ASN A 284 -4.44 -17.28 -15.67
C ASN A 284 -3.40 -18.12 -16.43
N GLY A 285 -2.77 -17.56 -17.47
CA GLY A 285 -1.76 -18.25 -18.27
C GLY A 285 -2.31 -19.07 -19.44
N VAL A 286 -3.63 -19.14 -19.60
CA VAL A 286 -4.29 -19.78 -20.75
C VAL A 286 -4.61 -18.73 -21.80
N PHE A 287 -4.16 -18.98 -23.03
CA PHE A 287 -4.36 -18.08 -24.17
C PHE A 287 -5.57 -18.50 -24.99
N TYR A 288 -6.38 -17.51 -25.37
CA TYR A 288 -7.58 -17.66 -26.17
C TYR A 288 -7.48 -16.74 -27.40
N THR A 289 -7.80 -17.29 -28.56
CA THR A 289 -7.95 -16.51 -29.80
C THR A 289 -9.40 -16.07 -29.96
N SER A 290 -9.62 -14.81 -30.32
CA SER A 290 -10.92 -14.25 -30.65
C SER A 290 -10.80 -13.31 -31.84
N TYR A 291 -11.93 -12.88 -32.38
CA TYR A 291 -11.99 -12.05 -33.58
C TYR A 291 -12.89 -10.85 -33.34
N THR A 292 -12.47 -9.70 -33.89
CA THR A 292 -13.20 -8.44 -33.78
C THR A 292 -14.40 -8.39 -34.72
N ASN A 293 -15.51 -7.85 -34.23
CA ASN A 293 -16.68 -7.52 -35.06
C ASN A 293 -16.48 -6.20 -35.83
N GLU A 294 -17.52 -5.74 -36.54
CA GLU A 294 -17.52 -4.47 -37.30
C GLU A 294 -17.20 -3.23 -36.46
N ASN A 295 -17.46 -3.28 -35.15
CA ASN A 295 -17.16 -2.22 -34.19
C ASN A 295 -15.79 -2.41 -33.50
N GLY A 296 -14.93 -3.29 -34.04
CA GLY A 296 -13.62 -3.62 -33.47
C GLY A 296 -13.68 -4.30 -32.09
N THR A 297 -14.84 -4.85 -31.71
CA THR A 297 -15.04 -5.48 -30.40
C THR A 297 -14.92 -6.99 -30.51
N ALA A 298 -14.07 -7.59 -29.65
CA ALA A 298 -13.95 -9.03 -29.52
C ALA A 298 -14.56 -9.48 -28.18
N LYS A 299 -15.16 -10.68 -28.20
CA LYS A 299 -15.83 -11.30 -27.06
C LYS A 299 -15.02 -12.50 -26.57
N LEU A 300 -14.93 -12.69 -25.26
CA LEU A 300 -14.48 -13.93 -24.64
C LEU A 300 -15.57 -14.48 -23.72
N ASN A 301 -15.94 -15.74 -23.93
CA ASN A 301 -16.88 -16.43 -23.04
C ASN A 301 -16.19 -16.81 -21.72
N ILE A 302 -16.75 -16.38 -20.59
CA ILE A 302 -16.24 -16.57 -19.24
C ILE A 302 -17.03 -17.69 -18.53
N ASN A 303 -16.40 -18.85 -18.47
CA ASN A 303 -16.89 -20.06 -17.79
C ASN A 303 -15.98 -20.46 -16.61
N LEU A 304 -15.43 -19.48 -15.91
CA LEU A 304 -14.53 -19.69 -14.78
C LEU A 304 -15.34 -20.02 -13.51
N TYR A 305 -14.75 -20.78 -12.59
CA TYR A 305 -15.30 -20.98 -11.25
C TYR A 305 -15.33 -19.66 -10.45
N PRO A 306 -16.07 -19.60 -9.33
CA PRO A 306 -16.03 -18.43 -8.46
C PRO A 306 -14.62 -18.08 -8.01
N GLY A 307 -14.27 -16.80 -8.07
CA GLY A 307 -12.93 -16.30 -7.77
C GLY A 307 -12.63 -14.96 -8.44
N ASN A 308 -11.42 -14.47 -8.20
CA ASN A 308 -10.89 -13.23 -8.78
C ASN A 308 -9.80 -13.59 -9.80
N TYR A 309 -9.93 -13.05 -11.01
CA TYR A 309 -9.05 -13.35 -12.13
C TYR A 309 -8.57 -12.05 -12.78
N ILE A 310 -7.40 -12.11 -13.41
CA ILE A 310 -6.93 -11.06 -14.32
C ILE A 310 -7.08 -11.58 -15.74
N ILE A 311 -7.72 -10.80 -16.60
CA ILE A 311 -7.76 -11.01 -18.04
C ILE A 311 -6.90 -9.98 -18.75
N THR A 312 -5.96 -10.44 -19.56
CA THR A 312 -5.10 -9.59 -20.38
C THR A 312 -5.53 -9.67 -21.83
N SER A 313 -6.02 -8.57 -22.38
CA SER A 313 -6.30 -8.40 -23.80
C SER A 313 -5.02 -8.03 -24.54
N MET A 314 -4.75 -8.62 -25.70
CA MET A 314 -3.51 -8.45 -26.46
C MET A 314 -3.83 -8.00 -27.87
N HIS A 315 -3.39 -6.79 -28.20
CA HIS A 315 -3.57 -6.20 -29.53
C HIS A 315 -2.43 -6.64 -30.47
N PRO A 316 -2.67 -6.82 -31.78
CA PRO A 316 -1.63 -7.22 -32.75
C PRO A 316 -0.44 -6.27 -32.86
N ASP A 317 -0.63 -4.99 -32.52
CA ASP A 317 0.46 -4.01 -32.38
C ASP A 317 1.38 -4.30 -31.18
N GLY A 318 1.08 -5.30 -30.35
CA GLY A 318 1.83 -5.67 -29.16
C GLY A 318 1.45 -4.91 -27.89
N PHE A 319 0.45 -4.02 -27.91
CA PHE A 319 -0.12 -3.47 -26.69
C PHE A 319 -0.90 -4.55 -25.94
N GLN A 320 -0.82 -4.52 -24.61
CA GLN A 320 -1.55 -5.44 -23.74
C GLN A 320 -2.20 -4.66 -22.61
N MET A 321 -3.43 -5.04 -22.26
CA MET A 321 -4.18 -4.39 -21.20
C MET A 321 -4.86 -5.43 -20.30
N GLY A 322 -4.52 -5.38 -19.01
CA GLY A 322 -5.09 -6.23 -17.97
C GLY A 322 -6.25 -5.54 -17.26
N VAL A 323 -7.35 -6.28 -17.05
CA VAL A 323 -8.50 -5.86 -16.23
C VAL A 323 -8.97 -7.05 -15.37
N ASN A 324 -9.82 -6.80 -14.37
CA ASN A 324 -10.26 -7.82 -13.43
C ASN A 324 -11.54 -8.52 -13.89
N ILE A 325 -11.65 -9.81 -13.60
CA ILE A 325 -12.90 -10.58 -13.66
C ILE A 325 -13.21 -11.10 -12.25
N PHE A 326 -14.36 -10.71 -11.72
CA PHE A 326 -14.90 -11.17 -10.45
C PHE A 326 -16.06 -12.13 -10.73
N VAL A 327 -15.87 -13.40 -10.38
CA VAL A 327 -16.93 -14.42 -10.49
C VAL A 327 -17.46 -14.70 -9.09
N ASN A 328 -18.64 -14.17 -8.80
CA ASN A 328 -19.33 -14.35 -7.53
C ASN A 328 -19.90 -15.76 -7.39
N LYS A 329 -19.94 -16.26 -6.16
CA LYS A 329 -20.49 -17.57 -5.81
C LYS A 329 -22.02 -17.55 -5.95
N THR A 330 -22.57 -18.66 -6.42
CA THR A 330 -24.02 -18.95 -6.40
C THR A 330 -24.38 -20.06 -5.42
N LEU A 331 -23.39 -20.67 -4.77
CA LEU A 331 -23.55 -21.67 -3.72
C LEU A 331 -22.74 -21.21 -2.50
N ILE A 332 -23.42 -21.08 -1.37
CA ILE A 332 -22.85 -20.63 -0.11
C ILE A 332 -23.13 -21.68 0.95
N THR A 333 -22.08 -22.10 1.64
CA THR A 333 -22.13 -23.07 2.74
C THR A 333 -21.11 -22.66 3.79
N TYR A 334 -21.34 -23.09 5.03
CA TYR A 334 -20.49 -22.78 6.18
C TYR A 334 -20.10 -24.07 6.92
N ASP A 335 -19.00 -24.00 7.66
CA ASP A 335 -18.63 -25.05 8.60
C ASP A 335 -19.59 -25.03 9.80
N ILE A 336 -19.91 -26.21 10.35
CA ILE A 336 -20.89 -26.36 11.44
C ILE A 336 -20.28 -27.24 12.54
N SER A 337 -20.48 -26.86 13.80
CA SER A 337 -20.12 -27.66 14.98
C SER A 337 -21.34 -27.81 15.91
N GLN A 338 -21.66 -29.03 16.32
CA GLN A 338 -22.85 -29.35 17.12
C GLN A 338 -22.52 -30.33 18.28
N PRO A 339 -22.96 -30.06 19.51
CA PRO A 339 -22.81 -30.98 20.64
C PRO A 339 -23.76 -32.19 20.57
N CYS A 340 -23.36 -33.33 21.15
CA CYS A 340 -24.24 -34.47 21.42
C CYS A 340 -23.73 -35.33 22.59
N ASN A 341 -24.57 -36.22 23.15
CA ASN A 341 -24.13 -37.13 24.23
C ASN A 341 -23.72 -38.53 23.70
N LYS A 342 -24.32 -38.98 22.58
CA LYS A 342 -24.06 -40.32 22.01
C LYS A 342 -24.21 -40.34 20.49
N THR A 343 -25.33 -39.84 19.99
CA THR A 343 -25.52 -39.50 18.56
C THR A 343 -26.11 -38.10 18.47
N GLY A 344 -25.58 -37.27 17.57
CA GLY A 344 -26.07 -35.91 17.33
C GLY A 344 -26.93 -35.86 16.09
N THR A 345 -27.96 -35.00 16.08
CA THR A 345 -28.63 -34.59 14.84
C THR A 345 -28.17 -33.18 14.51
N ALA A 346 -27.46 -33.00 13.40
CA ALA A 346 -27.03 -31.69 12.91
C ALA A 346 -27.77 -31.35 11.62
N THR A 347 -28.25 -30.11 11.52
CA THR A 347 -28.80 -29.58 10.27
C THR A 347 -27.69 -28.86 9.51
N PHE A 348 -27.45 -29.27 8.27
CA PHE A 348 -26.51 -28.62 7.36
C PHE A 348 -27.28 -27.92 6.24
N ASN A 349 -27.01 -26.63 6.06
CA ASN A 349 -27.71 -25.76 5.12
C ASN A 349 -26.77 -25.34 3.98
N ALA A 350 -27.33 -25.30 2.78
CA ALA A 350 -26.73 -24.68 1.61
C ALA A 350 -27.65 -23.60 1.07
N GLU A 351 -27.11 -22.39 0.90
CA GLU A 351 -27.80 -21.28 0.27
C GLU A 351 -27.43 -21.22 -1.20
N VAL A 352 -28.43 -21.12 -2.07
CA VAL A 352 -28.28 -21.00 -3.51
C VAL A 352 -28.85 -19.67 -3.97
N LEU A 353 -28.06 -18.98 -4.80
CA LEU A 353 -28.42 -17.71 -5.41
C LEU A 353 -28.59 -17.84 -6.93
N ASP A 354 -29.43 -16.99 -7.50
CA ASP A 354 -29.62 -16.85 -8.94
C ASP A 354 -28.48 -16.06 -9.60
N GLY A 355 -28.57 -15.85 -10.92
CA GLY A 355 -27.56 -15.11 -11.70
C GLY A 355 -27.44 -13.62 -11.37
N GLN A 356 -28.25 -13.12 -10.45
CA GLN A 356 -28.30 -11.75 -9.95
C GLN A 356 -28.00 -11.65 -8.44
N GLY A 357 -27.75 -12.78 -7.77
CA GLY A 357 -27.44 -12.83 -6.34
C GLY A 357 -28.66 -12.87 -5.42
N ARG A 358 -29.86 -13.16 -5.94
CA ARG A 358 -31.08 -13.31 -5.14
C ARG A 358 -31.28 -14.78 -4.79
N PRO A 359 -31.95 -15.11 -3.67
CA PRO A 359 -32.26 -16.49 -3.33
C PRO A 359 -32.96 -17.25 -4.46
N LEU A 360 -32.48 -18.46 -4.77
CA LEU A 360 -33.03 -19.28 -5.84
C LEU A 360 -33.79 -20.48 -5.27
N SER A 361 -35.12 -20.42 -5.34
CA SER A 361 -36.01 -21.53 -4.99
C SER A 361 -36.00 -22.66 -6.01
N ASN A 362 -36.38 -23.87 -5.59
CA ASN A 362 -36.53 -25.04 -6.46
C ASN A 362 -35.23 -25.51 -7.15
N ALA A 363 -34.07 -25.10 -6.65
CA ALA A 363 -32.77 -25.55 -7.13
C ALA A 363 -32.39 -26.91 -6.52
N SER A 364 -31.96 -27.84 -7.36
CA SER A 364 -31.47 -29.17 -6.92
C SER A 364 -30.01 -29.08 -6.46
N VAL A 365 -29.77 -29.39 -5.19
CA VAL A 365 -28.47 -29.36 -4.51
C VAL A 365 -28.10 -30.76 -4.04
N THR A 366 -26.87 -31.17 -4.31
CA THR A 366 -26.33 -32.47 -3.91
C THR A 366 -25.35 -32.31 -2.75
N PHE A 367 -25.49 -33.16 -1.74
CA PHE A 367 -24.60 -33.25 -0.58
C PHE A 367 -23.95 -34.64 -0.58
N LEU A 368 -22.62 -34.69 -0.52
CA LEU A 368 -21.83 -35.90 -0.33
C LEU A 368 -21.20 -35.86 1.07
N ILE A 369 -21.59 -36.80 1.92
CA ILE A 369 -21.07 -36.97 3.28
C ILE A 369 -20.82 -38.45 3.56
N ALA A 370 -19.64 -38.80 4.05
CA ALA A 370 -19.26 -40.18 4.38
C ALA A 370 -19.57 -41.20 3.25
N GLY A 371 -19.34 -40.82 1.99
CA GLY A 371 -19.63 -41.65 0.82
C GLY A 371 -21.10 -41.73 0.41
N LYS A 372 -22.02 -41.17 1.20
CA LYS A 372 -23.47 -41.12 0.88
C LYS A 372 -23.82 -39.83 0.15
N VAL A 373 -24.56 -39.98 -0.95
CA VAL A 373 -25.09 -38.86 -1.74
C VAL A 373 -26.54 -38.59 -1.35
N LEU A 374 -26.86 -37.34 -1.04
CA LEU A 374 -28.20 -36.84 -0.74
C LEU A 374 -28.53 -35.68 -1.67
N THR A 375 -29.73 -35.65 -2.22
CA THR A 375 -30.21 -34.53 -3.04
C THR A 375 -31.39 -33.84 -2.34
N LYS A 376 -31.33 -32.51 -2.29
CA LYS A 376 -32.38 -31.66 -1.73
C LYS A 376 -32.69 -30.50 -2.66
N ILE A 377 -33.90 -30.00 -2.54
CA ILE A 377 -34.38 -28.85 -3.29
C ILE A 377 -34.39 -27.65 -2.34
N THR A 378 -34.01 -26.48 -2.85
CA THR A 378 -34.05 -25.23 -2.09
C THR A 378 -35.48 -24.73 -1.87
N ASP A 379 -35.73 -24.17 -0.69
CA ASP A 379 -36.98 -23.49 -0.36
C ASP A 379 -37.09 -22.09 -1.00
N GLU A 380 -38.14 -21.33 -0.68
CA GLU A 380 -38.36 -19.96 -1.17
C GLU A 380 -37.25 -18.98 -0.76
N LYS A 381 -36.47 -19.30 0.29
CA LYS A 381 -35.32 -18.53 0.74
C LYS A 381 -34.00 -19.03 0.12
N GLY A 382 -34.07 -19.92 -0.87
CA GLY A 382 -32.90 -20.47 -1.54
C GLY A 382 -32.11 -21.47 -0.68
N ILE A 383 -32.70 -22.00 0.40
CA ILE A 383 -31.99 -22.88 1.34
C ILE A 383 -32.35 -24.35 1.07
N ALA A 384 -31.34 -25.17 0.84
CA ALA A 384 -31.44 -26.63 0.85
C ALA A 384 -30.84 -27.17 2.14
N SER A 385 -31.59 -28.01 2.86
CA SER A 385 -31.20 -28.51 4.18
C SER A 385 -31.17 -30.04 4.25
N ILE A 386 -30.12 -30.59 4.86
CA ILE A 386 -30.05 -32.00 5.27
C ILE A 386 -29.93 -32.12 6.79
N ASN A 387 -30.58 -33.13 7.36
CA ASN A 387 -30.40 -33.52 8.76
C ASN A 387 -29.51 -34.76 8.81
N ILE A 388 -28.43 -34.68 9.58
CA ILE A 388 -27.38 -35.68 9.65
C ILE A 388 -27.38 -36.24 11.07
N LYS A 389 -27.61 -37.55 11.18
CA LYS A 389 -27.45 -38.31 12.42
C LYS A 389 -26.10 -39.02 12.39
N ALA A 390 -25.20 -38.66 13.29
CA ALA A 390 -23.86 -39.22 13.34
C ALA A 390 -23.29 -39.23 14.77
N TYR A 391 -22.30 -40.09 14.99
CA TYR A 391 -21.54 -40.15 16.24
C TYR A 391 -20.60 -38.93 16.36
N PRO A 392 -20.03 -38.66 17.55
CA PRO A 392 -18.96 -37.68 17.67
C PRO A 392 -17.83 -37.95 16.66
N GLY A 393 -17.40 -36.90 15.96
CA GLY A 393 -16.42 -36.97 14.89
C GLY A 393 -16.45 -35.73 13.99
N VAL A 394 -15.43 -35.61 13.13
CA VAL A 394 -15.34 -34.58 12.10
C VAL A 394 -15.64 -35.22 10.74
N TYR A 395 -16.63 -34.67 10.06
CA TYR A 395 -17.13 -35.14 8.76
C TYR A 395 -16.88 -34.08 7.70
N THR A 396 -16.38 -34.50 6.54
CA THR A 396 -16.34 -33.64 5.35
C THR A 396 -17.66 -33.77 4.58
N ILE A 397 -18.27 -32.63 4.29
CA ILE A 397 -19.47 -32.50 3.46
C ILE A 397 -19.09 -31.73 2.21
N THR A 398 -19.22 -32.37 1.04
CA THR A 398 -19.11 -31.68 -0.24
C THR A 398 -20.50 -31.36 -0.73
N THR A 399 -20.79 -30.06 -0.88
CA THR A 399 -22.06 -29.58 -1.45
C THR A 399 -21.83 -29.16 -2.89
N THR A 400 -22.69 -29.58 -3.81
CA THR A 400 -22.58 -29.30 -5.24
C THR A 400 -23.87 -28.71 -5.77
N TYR A 401 -23.73 -27.60 -6.51
CA TYR A 401 -24.81 -26.98 -7.28
C TYR A 401 -24.25 -26.49 -8.62
N ASN A 402 -24.96 -26.79 -9.71
CA ASN A 402 -24.62 -26.36 -11.08
C ASN A 402 -23.15 -26.62 -11.48
N GLY A 403 -22.60 -27.77 -11.04
CA GLY A 403 -21.22 -28.19 -11.29
C GLY A 403 -20.15 -27.50 -10.41
N TYR A 404 -20.53 -26.55 -9.54
CA TYR A 404 -19.63 -25.97 -8.55
C TYR A 404 -19.76 -26.72 -7.22
N SER A 405 -18.63 -27.16 -6.68
CA SER A 405 -18.56 -27.96 -5.44
C SER A 405 -17.80 -27.19 -4.35
N VAL A 406 -18.35 -27.20 -3.15
CA VAL A 406 -17.75 -26.58 -1.96
C VAL A 406 -17.66 -27.63 -0.85
N GLY A 407 -16.44 -27.89 -0.38
CA GLY A 407 -16.18 -28.76 0.78
C GLY A 407 -16.24 -27.98 2.09
N LYS A 408 -16.96 -28.50 3.08
CA LYS A 408 -17.08 -27.97 4.43
C LYS A 408 -17.01 -29.06 5.48
N THR A 409 -16.75 -28.67 6.71
CA THR A 409 -16.66 -29.55 7.87
C THR A 409 -17.94 -29.48 8.68
N LEU A 410 -18.48 -30.66 9.01
CA LEU A 410 -19.45 -30.85 10.07
C LEU A 410 -18.75 -31.57 11.20
N GLU A 411 -18.70 -30.94 12.36
CA GLU A 411 -18.27 -31.59 13.58
C GLU A 411 -19.46 -31.92 14.48
N ILE A 412 -19.45 -33.13 15.01
CA ILE A 412 -20.27 -33.55 16.15
C ILE A 412 -19.32 -33.83 17.31
N TYR A 413 -19.52 -33.23 18.48
CA TYR A 413 -18.65 -33.46 19.65
C TYR A 413 -19.42 -33.96 20.88
N ASN A 414 -18.77 -34.76 21.73
CA ASN A 414 -19.39 -35.29 22.94
C ASN A 414 -19.44 -34.23 24.05
N ASN A 415 -20.59 -34.04 24.68
CA ASN A 415 -20.79 -33.13 25.81
C ASN A 415 -20.40 -33.74 27.17
N GLU A 416 -20.22 -35.06 27.28
CA GLU A 416 -19.98 -35.74 28.56
C GLU A 416 -18.55 -35.61 29.09
N THR A 417 -17.59 -35.11 28.30
CA THR A 417 -16.18 -35.10 28.70
C THR A 417 -15.79 -33.92 29.61
N GLY A 418 -16.72 -33.07 30.07
CA GLY A 418 -16.46 -31.99 31.03
C GLY A 418 -15.60 -30.81 30.52
N PHE A 419 -14.75 -31.02 29.51
CA PHE A 419 -13.91 -30.01 28.87
C PHE A 419 -14.55 -29.47 27.58
N LYS A 420 -14.27 -28.21 27.23
CA LYS A 420 -14.88 -27.49 26.10
C LYS A 420 -13.93 -27.42 24.91
N ARG A 421 -14.47 -27.46 23.69
CA ARG A 421 -13.71 -27.25 22.44
C ARG A 421 -14.04 -25.91 21.81
N TYR A 422 -13.01 -25.16 21.42
CA TYR A 422 -13.11 -23.87 20.75
C TYR A 422 -12.38 -23.93 19.41
N ASN A 423 -12.99 -23.41 18.34
CA ASN A 423 -12.30 -23.17 17.09
C ASN A 423 -11.54 -21.84 17.20
N LEU A 424 -10.20 -21.88 17.19
CA LEU A 424 -9.36 -20.68 17.25
C LEU A 424 -9.22 -20.00 15.89
N GLY A 425 -9.39 -20.76 14.80
CA GLY A 425 -9.34 -20.23 13.45
C GLY A 425 -9.05 -21.29 12.39
N SER A 426 -9.25 -20.88 11.14
CA SER A 426 -8.96 -21.69 9.96
C SER A 426 -8.47 -20.83 8.81
N ASN A 427 -7.61 -21.39 7.98
CA ASN A 427 -7.22 -20.80 6.70
C ASN A 427 -6.93 -21.93 5.70
N GLU A 428 -6.36 -21.60 4.54
CA GLU A 428 -6.01 -22.59 3.52
C GLU A 428 -5.06 -23.70 4.03
N ASN A 429 -4.24 -23.44 5.05
CA ASN A 429 -3.31 -24.42 5.62
C ASN A 429 -3.98 -25.47 6.50
N GLY A 430 -5.13 -25.15 7.10
CA GLY A 430 -5.87 -26.05 7.97
C GLY A 430 -6.65 -25.33 9.07
N THR A 431 -6.87 -26.03 10.18
CA THR A 431 -7.71 -25.57 11.31
C THR A 431 -6.98 -25.76 12.64
N VAL A 432 -7.27 -24.89 13.61
CA VAL A 432 -6.72 -24.99 14.98
C VAL A 432 -7.86 -25.00 15.98
N HIS A 433 -7.87 -26.01 16.85
CA HIS A 433 -8.85 -26.15 17.90
C HIS A 433 -8.18 -26.14 19.27
N LEU A 434 -8.85 -25.53 20.24
CA LEU A 434 -8.43 -25.47 21.63
C LEU A 434 -9.42 -26.25 22.47
N TYR A 435 -8.95 -27.33 23.09
CA TYR A 435 -9.70 -28.07 24.11
C TYR A 435 -9.30 -27.50 25.46
N LYS A 436 -10.23 -26.91 26.21
CA LYS A 436 -9.95 -26.24 27.49
C LYS A 436 -10.59 -26.97 28.66
N SER A 437 -9.97 -26.81 29.82
CA SER A 437 -10.53 -27.22 31.11
C SER A 437 -10.59 -28.75 31.27
N ILE A 438 -9.55 -29.44 30.81
CA ILE A 438 -9.28 -30.85 31.11
C ILE A 438 -8.63 -30.93 32.49
N GLY A 439 -8.93 -31.94 33.30
CA GLY A 439 -8.36 -32.06 34.66
C GLY A 439 -9.08 -31.24 35.74
N ASN A 440 -8.35 -30.88 36.78
CA ASN A 440 -8.85 -30.08 37.90
C ASN A 440 -8.97 -28.60 37.53
N THR A 441 -10.17 -28.20 37.08
CA THR A 441 -10.47 -26.80 36.69
C THR A 441 -10.35 -25.76 37.80
N SER A 442 -10.26 -26.19 39.07
CA SER A 442 -10.08 -25.29 40.22
C SER A 442 -8.59 -25.02 40.53
N SER A 443 -7.66 -25.71 39.85
CA SER A 443 -6.23 -25.49 40.05
C SER A 443 -5.76 -24.16 39.45
N ASN A 444 -4.89 -23.45 40.19
CA ASN A 444 -4.21 -22.26 39.69
C ASN A 444 -3.05 -22.58 38.74
N VAL A 445 -2.60 -23.84 38.73
CA VAL A 445 -1.60 -24.33 37.79
C VAL A 445 -2.30 -24.69 36.49
N ARG A 446 -1.92 -24.01 35.40
CA ARG A 446 -2.50 -24.22 34.07
C ARG A 446 -1.43 -24.68 33.10
N ILE A 447 -1.63 -25.81 32.45
CA ILE A 447 -0.66 -26.43 31.55
C ILE A 447 -1.28 -26.56 30.16
N ALA A 448 -0.50 -26.34 29.12
CA ALA A 448 -0.96 -26.57 27.74
C ALA A 448 -0.09 -27.56 26.99
N TYR A 449 -0.75 -28.46 26.25
CA TYR A 449 -0.11 -29.31 25.26
C TYR A 449 -0.37 -28.78 23.85
N ILE A 450 0.65 -28.80 23.00
CA ILE A 450 0.53 -28.50 21.57
C ILE A 450 0.74 -29.79 20.78
N ILE A 451 -0.24 -30.15 19.96
CA ILE A 451 -0.21 -31.35 19.11
C ILE A 451 -0.64 -31.03 17.68
N GLY A 452 -0.26 -31.89 16.74
CA GLY A 452 -0.69 -31.83 15.35
C GLY A 452 0.06 -30.83 14.47
N VAL A 453 1.16 -30.25 14.96
CA VAL A 453 2.03 -29.36 14.15
C VAL A 453 2.52 -30.08 12.90
N HIS A 454 2.84 -31.38 12.99
CA HIS A 454 3.19 -32.18 11.82
C HIS A 454 2.20 -33.33 11.60
N ILE A 455 1.69 -33.44 10.36
CA ILE A 455 0.64 -34.40 9.98
C ILE A 455 1.04 -35.88 10.11
N THR A 456 2.34 -36.18 10.23
CA THR A 456 2.82 -37.57 10.28
C THR A 456 3.07 -38.09 11.69
N GLU A 457 2.82 -37.28 12.72
CA GLU A 457 3.11 -37.56 14.13
C GLU A 457 1.87 -38.05 14.91
N ASN A 458 0.89 -38.61 14.18
CA ASN A 458 -0.44 -38.92 14.72
C ASN A 458 -0.44 -39.88 15.91
N ALA A 459 0.56 -40.76 16.04
CA ALA A 459 0.64 -41.75 17.11
C ALA A 459 0.75 -41.07 18.49
N VAL A 460 1.79 -40.26 18.72
CA VAL A 460 1.99 -39.58 20.01
C VAL A 460 0.90 -38.54 20.29
N HIS A 461 0.42 -37.84 19.25
CA HIS A 461 -0.67 -36.86 19.39
C HIS A 461 -1.99 -37.50 19.81
N LYS A 462 -2.31 -38.68 19.25
CA LYS A 462 -3.49 -39.45 19.62
C LYS A 462 -3.35 -39.97 21.05
N ALA A 463 -2.22 -40.60 21.38
CA ALA A 463 -1.97 -41.12 22.72
C ALA A 463 -2.12 -40.01 23.77
N LEU A 464 -1.50 -38.84 23.56
CA LEU A 464 -1.59 -37.72 24.50
C LEU A 464 -3.02 -37.22 24.68
N PHE A 465 -3.74 -37.04 23.58
CA PHE A 465 -5.12 -36.57 23.65
C PHE A 465 -6.00 -37.57 24.40
N ASP A 466 -5.88 -38.86 24.09
CA ASP A 466 -6.72 -39.90 24.69
C ASP A 466 -6.38 -40.09 26.18
N GLU A 467 -5.11 -40.26 26.55
CA GLU A 467 -4.72 -40.47 27.95
C GLU A 467 -5.05 -39.26 28.84
N LEU A 468 -4.74 -38.05 28.40
CA LEU A 468 -5.03 -36.84 29.19
C LEU A 468 -6.52 -36.65 29.41
N THR A 469 -7.35 -36.96 28.41
CA THR A 469 -8.80 -36.82 28.52
C THR A 469 -9.43 -37.95 29.31
N ASN A 470 -8.90 -39.18 29.24
CA ASN A 470 -9.33 -40.31 30.05
C ASN A 470 -9.00 -40.10 31.54
N LYS A 471 -7.80 -39.58 31.86
CA LYS A 471 -7.38 -39.26 33.23
C LYS A 471 -7.98 -37.96 33.77
N SER A 472 -8.86 -37.28 33.03
CA SER A 472 -9.34 -35.92 33.38
C SER A 472 -9.96 -35.79 34.78
N SER A 473 -10.49 -36.86 35.39
CA SER A 473 -11.03 -36.80 36.76
C SER A 473 -10.00 -37.00 37.86
N GLU A 474 -8.77 -37.37 37.50
CA GLU A 474 -7.70 -37.80 38.41
C GLU A 474 -6.53 -36.79 38.47
N LEU A 475 -6.46 -35.85 37.51
CA LEU A 475 -5.38 -34.89 37.39
C LEU A 475 -5.43 -33.79 38.47
N ASN A 476 -4.28 -33.44 39.02
CA ASN A 476 -4.10 -32.38 40.02
C ASN A 476 -4.22 -30.97 39.43
N TYR A 477 -3.80 -30.77 38.17
CA TYR A 477 -3.76 -29.46 37.52
C TYR A 477 -4.83 -29.28 36.42
N CYS A 478 -4.92 -28.06 35.87
CA CYS A 478 -5.84 -27.69 34.79
C CYS A 478 -5.10 -27.70 33.44
N TYR A 479 -5.65 -28.40 32.45
CA TYR A 479 -5.01 -28.66 31.17
C TYR A 479 -5.82 -28.13 29.99
N ASP A 480 -5.10 -27.58 29.01
CA ASP A 480 -5.63 -27.25 27.69
C ASP A 480 -4.82 -28.00 26.60
N ILE A 481 -5.46 -28.37 25.49
CA ILE A 481 -4.79 -28.94 24.31
C ILE A 481 -5.05 -28.07 23.09
N TYR A 482 -3.99 -27.56 22.47
CA TYR A 482 -4.02 -26.96 21.14
C TYR A 482 -3.80 -28.06 20.09
N LYS A 483 -4.85 -28.39 19.33
CA LYS A 483 -4.83 -29.40 18.28
C LYS A 483 -4.88 -28.76 16.90
N ILE A 484 -3.74 -28.80 16.21
CA ILE A 484 -3.59 -28.31 14.83
C ILE A 484 -3.97 -29.45 13.88
N ASN A 485 -4.84 -29.18 12.91
CA ASN A 485 -5.19 -30.12 11.84
C ASN A 485 -4.80 -29.50 10.50
N VAL A 486 -3.71 -30.00 9.91
CA VAL A 486 -3.20 -29.54 8.61
C VAL A 486 -4.04 -30.14 7.48
N VAL A 487 -4.44 -29.31 6.51
CA VAL A 487 -5.02 -29.77 5.25
C VAL A 487 -3.86 -30.11 4.29
N PRO A 488 -3.62 -31.41 4.00
CA PRO A 488 -2.46 -31.81 3.22
C PRO A 488 -2.61 -31.42 1.74
N ILE A 489 -1.49 -31.02 1.14
CA ILE A 489 -1.33 -30.89 -0.31
C ILE A 489 -0.13 -31.73 -0.77
N GLY A 490 -0.24 -32.32 -1.96
CA GLY A 490 0.80 -33.20 -2.50
C GLY A 490 0.87 -34.58 -1.84
N LYS A 491 1.95 -35.33 -2.09
CA LYS A 491 2.16 -36.63 -1.41
C LYS A 491 2.44 -36.38 0.09
N PRO A 492 2.03 -37.28 1.01
CA PRO A 492 2.11 -37.08 2.48
C PRO A 492 3.51 -36.97 3.10
N ILE A 493 4.56 -36.74 2.32
CA ILE A 493 5.94 -36.55 2.77
C ILE A 493 6.45 -35.30 2.06
N ASP A 494 6.38 -34.15 2.74
CA ASP A 494 7.04 -32.92 2.28
C ASP A 494 7.11 -31.87 3.42
N ASP A 495 8.25 -31.16 3.46
CA ASP A 495 8.50 -29.93 4.22
C ASP A 495 7.38 -28.89 4.04
N ILE A 496 6.65 -28.93 2.92
CA ILE A 496 5.48 -28.07 2.67
C ILE A 496 4.38 -28.30 3.71
N ASN A 497 3.94 -29.53 3.95
CA ASN A 497 2.86 -29.81 4.92
C ASN A 497 3.33 -29.55 6.36
N ARG A 498 4.62 -29.77 6.61
CA ARG A 498 5.30 -29.41 7.86
C ARG A 498 5.23 -27.90 8.11
N MET A 499 5.59 -27.10 7.10
CA MET A 499 5.53 -25.63 7.16
C MET A 499 4.11 -25.12 7.40
N ARG A 500 3.12 -25.71 6.73
CA ARG A 500 1.70 -25.36 6.91
C ARG A 500 1.25 -25.48 8.37
N GLY A 501 1.61 -26.57 9.05
CA GLY A 501 1.31 -26.76 10.46
C GLY A 501 2.07 -25.80 11.38
N GLN A 502 3.34 -25.51 11.08
CA GLN A 502 4.09 -24.47 11.81
C GLN A 502 3.44 -23.08 11.68
N LEU A 503 2.95 -22.72 10.49
CA LEU A 503 2.26 -21.44 10.26
C LEU A 503 0.92 -21.37 11.00
N LEU A 504 0.15 -22.47 11.02
CA LEU A 504 -1.07 -22.55 11.84
C LEU A 504 -0.76 -22.38 13.34
N GLY A 505 0.30 -23.03 13.83
CA GLY A 505 0.77 -22.87 15.21
C GLY A 505 1.16 -21.42 15.52
N ARG A 506 1.96 -20.80 14.65
CA ARG A 506 2.36 -19.40 14.77
C ARG A 506 1.16 -18.45 14.80
N ASP A 507 0.20 -18.64 13.89
CA ASP A 507 -0.89 -17.68 13.66
C ASP A 507 -2.01 -17.80 14.69
N TYR A 508 -2.27 -19.00 15.22
CA TYR A 508 -3.42 -19.25 16.11
C TYR A 508 -3.03 -19.76 17.50
N VAL A 509 -1.99 -20.60 17.63
CA VAL A 509 -1.59 -21.17 18.94
C VAL A 509 -0.76 -20.18 19.74
N VAL A 510 0.31 -19.62 19.16
CA VAL A 510 1.22 -18.70 19.85
C VAL A 510 0.49 -17.52 20.51
N PRO A 511 -0.32 -16.71 19.79
CA PRO A 511 -0.97 -15.55 20.42
C PRO A 511 -1.94 -15.95 21.54
N GLU A 512 -2.68 -17.04 21.36
CA GLU A 512 -3.64 -17.51 22.36
C GLU A 512 -2.92 -18.14 23.57
N ALA A 513 -1.81 -18.84 23.36
CA ALA A 513 -1.02 -19.43 24.43
C ALA A 513 -0.36 -18.38 25.32
N ILE A 514 0.23 -17.33 24.71
CA ILE A 514 0.79 -16.19 25.42
C ILE A 514 -0.31 -15.48 26.23
N LYS A 515 -1.48 -15.26 25.63
CA LYS A 515 -2.62 -14.63 26.29
C LYS A 515 -3.14 -15.42 27.49
N ASN A 516 -3.13 -16.76 27.42
CA ASN A 516 -3.61 -17.62 28.50
C ASN A 516 -2.62 -17.77 29.66
N ASN A 517 -1.37 -17.31 29.50
CA ASN A 517 -0.33 -17.26 30.54
C ASN A 517 -0.20 -18.58 31.34
N TYR A 518 0.09 -19.67 30.64
CA TYR A 518 0.24 -21.00 31.24
C TYR A 518 1.46 -21.08 32.17
N SER A 519 1.36 -21.93 33.18
CA SER A 519 2.47 -22.32 34.06
C SER A 519 3.54 -23.14 33.30
N LEU A 520 3.11 -23.96 32.32
CA LEU A 520 3.98 -24.75 31.45
C LEU A 520 3.29 -24.97 30.10
N VAL A 521 4.07 -24.93 29.02
CA VAL A 521 3.67 -25.40 27.69
C VAL A 521 4.56 -26.55 27.26
N VAL A 522 3.96 -27.65 26.79
CA VAL A 522 4.68 -28.82 26.26
C VAL A 522 4.34 -28.96 24.78
N ASP A 523 5.33 -28.80 23.93
CA ASP A 523 5.22 -28.99 22.48
C ASP A 523 5.59 -30.43 22.12
N VAL A 524 4.62 -31.20 21.63
CA VAL A 524 4.73 -32.66 21.51
C VAL A 524 4.93 -33.06 20.05
N HIS A 525 6.03 -33.75 19.78
CA HIS A 525 6.50 -34.12 18.45
C HIS A 525 6.93 -35.58 18.36
N SER A 526 7.18 -36.05 17.13
CA SER A 526 7.85 -37.33 16.91
C SER A 526 8.80 -37.28 15.73
N ASN A 527 9.96 -37.93 15.88
CA ASN A 527 11.03 -37.94 14.89
C ASN A 527 11.18 -39.31 14.22
N GLN A 528 11.81 -39.31 13.04
CA GLN A 528 12.00 -40.52 12.22
C GLN A 528 13.34 -41.24 12.50
N GLY A 529 14.13 -40.80 13.48
CA GLY A 529 15.52 -41.21 13.62
C GLY A 529 16.41 -40.75 12.46
N GLY A 530 17.66 -41.25 12.42
CA GLY A 530 18.64 -40.88 11.41
C GLY A 530 19.47 -39.67 11.81
N ALA A 531 18.99 -38.45 11.49
CA ALA A 531 19.69 -37.21 11.88
C ALA A 531 19.67 -36.97 13.40
N TYR A 532 18.70 -37.54 14.10
CA TYR A 532 18.64 -37.59 15.55
C TYR A 532 19.19 -38.93 16.02
N VAL A 533 20.29 -38.88 16.78
CA VAL A 533 20.96 -40.07 17.33
C VAL A 533 20.16 -40.66 18.49
N ILE A 534 19.44 -39.80 19.21
CA ILE A 534 18.51 -40.15 20.28
C ILE A 534 17.11 -39.84 19.77
N THR A 535 16.20 -40.82 19.86
CA THR A 535 14.87 -40.73 19.25
C THR A 535 13.74 -40.46 20.26
N ASN A 536 14.00 -40.64 21.56
CA ASN A 536 13.07 -40.34 22.65
C ASN A 536 13.76 -39.37 23.61
N PHE A 537 13.34 -38.10 23.61
CA PHE A 537 14.05 -37.05 24.34
C PHE A 537 13.17 -35.86 24.69
N VAL A 538 13.64 -35.08 25.67
CA VAL A 538 13.01 -33.83 26.11
C VAL A 538 14.07 -32.75 26.21
N PHE A 539 13.76 -31.54 25.78
CA PHE A 539 14.66 -30.40 25.95
C PHE A 539 13.93 -29.07 26.00
N ALA A 540 14.62 -28.04 26.49
CA ALA A 540 14.17 -26.65 26.48
C ALA A 540 14.83 -25.90 25.31
N PRO A 541 14.09 -25.48 24.26
CA PRO A 541 14.69 -24.84 23.08
C PRO A 541 15.43 -23.52 23.36
N ALA A 542 14.89 -22.65 24.23
CA ALA A 542 15.57 -21.40 24.61
C ALA A 542 16.61 -21.58 25.73
N GLN A 543 16.76 -22.80 26.25
CA GLN A 543 17.79 -23.17 27.23
C GLN A 543 17.74 -22.40 28.56
N ASP A 544 16.58 -21.84 28.92
CA ASP A 544 16.36 -21.18 30.22
C ASP A 544 16.33 -22.18 31.38
N ASN A 545 16.67 -21.70 32.58
CA ASN A 545 16.86 -22.54 33.75
C ASN A 545 15.58 -23.25 34.19
N VAL A 546 14.42 -22.60 34.09
CA VAL A 546 13.15 -23.17 34.57
C VAL A 546 12.71 -24.31 33.66
N SER A 547 12.69 -24.07 32.34
CA SER A 547 12.33 -25.09 31.36
C SER A 547 13.32 -26.26 31.35
N LYS A 548 14.61 -26.01 31.61
CA LYS A 548 15.61 -27.07 31.80
C LYS A 548 15.34 -27.93 33.02
N ALA A 549 15.08 -27.31 34.18
CA ALA A 549 14.76 -28.05 35.40
C ALA A 549 13.51 -28.94 35.21
N ILE A 550 12.49 -28.41 34.53
CA ILE A 550 11.29 -29.16 34.13
C ILE A 550 11.66 -30.35 33.24
N ALA A 551 12.43 -30.12 32.17
CA ALA A 551 12.87 -31.19 31.26
C ALA A 551 13.66 -32.29 32.00
N THR A 552 14.58 -31.90 32.89
CA THR A 552 15.37 -32.84 33.70
C THR A 552 14.48 -33.69 34.62
N LYS A 553 13.48 -33.10 35.27
CA LYS A 553 12.53 -33.86 36.11
C LYS A 553 11.76 -34.89 35.28
N ILE A 554 11.25 -34.48 34.11
CA ILE A 554 10.53 -35.39 33.20
C ILE A 554 11.44 -36.54 32.73
N ILE A 555 12.71 -36.26 32.45
CA ILE A 555 13.68 -37.30 32.07
C ILE A 555 13.93 -38.27 33.24
N ASN A 556 14.05 -37.76 34.47
CA ASN A 556 14.31 -38.60 35.65
C ASN A 556 13.14 -39.53 35.98
N ASP A 557 11.90 -39.08 35.76
CA ASP A 557 10.71 -39.90 35.95
C ASP A 557 10.55 -40.95 34.84
N ASN A 558 11.15 -40.70 33.67
CA ASN A 558 10.92 -41.45 32.45
C ASN A 558 12.24 -42.04 31.94
N PRO A 559 12.67 -43.22 32.43
CA PRO A 559 14.02 -43.76 32.19
C PRO A 559 14.35 -44.05 30.71
N GLY A 560 13.36 -44.02 29.83
CA GLY A 560 13.53 -44.15 28.38
C GLY A 560 13.71 -42.84 27.61
N LEU A 561 13.59 -41.68 28.29
CA LEU A 561 13.88 -40.36 27.74
C LEU A 561 15.32 -39.97 28.07
N GLN A 562 15.94 -39.19 27.20
CA GLN A 562 17.26 -38.59 27.47
C GLN A 562 17.24 -37.10 27.20
N GLU A 563 18.18 -36.37 27.80
CA GLU A 563 18.44 -34.99 27.39
C GLU A 563 19.15 -35.02 26.04
N TYR A 564 18.54 -34.41 25.03
CA TYR A 564 19.12 -34.30 23.71
C TYR A 564 18.72 -32.99 23.05
N PHE A 565 19.71 -32.23 22.61
CA PHE A 565 19.52 -30.97 21.88
C PHE A 565 19.92 -31.16 20.41
N PRO A 566 18.96 -31.34 19.49
CA PRO A 566 19.29 -31.58 18.09
C PRO A 566 20.00 -30.39 17.44
N ALA A 567 21.02 -30.66 16.61
CA ALA A 567 21.80 -29.63 15.93
C ALA A 567 21.00 -28.81 14.90
N SER A 568 19.90 -29.37 14.37
CA SER A 568 18.98 -28.69 13.46
C SER A 568 17.56 -28.86 13.96
N GLN A 569 16.85 -27.74 14.10
CA GLN A 569 15.48 -27.68 14.57
C GLN A 569 14.73 -26.63 13.78
N THR A 570 13.59 -27.00 13.21
CA THR A 570 12.84 -26.12 12.30
C THR A 570 11.51 -25.67 12.89
N SER A 571 10.86 -26.47 13.75
CA SER A 571 9.58 -26.13 14.42
C SER A 571 9.73 -25.05 15.49
N PRO A 572 10.78 -25.08 16.35
CA PRO A 572 10.83 -24.20 17.51
C PRO A 572 10.75 -22.72 17.18
N ALA A 573 11.32 -22.28 16.04
CA ALA A 573 11.27 -20.88 15.63
C ALA A 573 9.85 -20.32 15.40
N TYR A 574 8.87 -21.19 15.10
CA TYR A 574 7.51 -20.78 14.74
C TYR A 574 6.53 -20.85 15.91
N VAL A 575 6.71 -21.82 16.80
CA VAL A 575 5.72 -22.12 17.87
C VAL A 575 6.36 -22.06 19.25
N THR A 576 7.31 -22.96 19.52
CA THR A 576 7.88 -23.16 20.86
C THR A 576 8.66 -21.95 21.38
N LEU A 577 9.60 -21.40 20.60
CA LEU A 577 10.46 -20.28 21.01
C LEU A 577 9.69 -18.96 21.20
N PRO A 578 8.72 -18.58 20.34
CA PRO A 578 7.88 -17.42 20.60
C PRO A 578 7.14 -17.48 21.94
N ILE A 579 6.58 -18.64 22.30
CA ILE A 579 5.90 -18.84 23.59
C ILE A 579 6.90 -18.76 24.74
N GLN A 580 8.03 -19.47 24.63
CA GLN A 580 9.08 -19.46 25.65
C GLN A 580 9.64 -18.06 25.92
N ARG A 581 9.88 -17.27 24.86
CA ARG A 581 10.37 -15.89 24.94
C ARG A 581 9.36 -14.91 25.54
N SER A 582 8.08 -15.28 25.62
CA SER A 582 7.06 -14.47 26.32
C SER A 582 7.15 -14.58 27.85
N GLY A 583 7.97 -15.49 28.36
CA GLY A 583 8.16 -15.74 29.80
C GLY A 583 7.53 -17.05 30.28
N THR A 584 6.75 -17.73 29.44
CA THR A 584 6.13 -19.02 29.76
C THR A 584 7.14 -20.17 29.67
N PRO A 585 7.39 -20.94 30.75
CA PRO A 585 8.22 -22.14 30.68
C PRO A 585 7.71 -23.09 29.59
N THR A 586 8.60 -23.49 28.68
CA THR A 586 8.22 -24.29 27.51
C THR A 586 9.28 -25.35 27.23
N ILE A 587 8.83 -26.59 27.08
CA ILE A 587 9.68 -27.72 26.69
C ILE A 587 9.17 -28.33 25.38
N LEU A 588 10.06 -29.06 24.72
CA LEU A 588 9.74 -29.87 23.55
C LEU A 588 9.97 -31.34 23.91
N TYR A 589 8.94 -32.14 23.70
CA TYR A 589 8.91 -33.58 23.96
C TYR A 589 8.85 -34.34 22.63
N GLU A 590 9.81 -35.22 22.39
CA GLU A 590 9.98 -35.95 21.13
C GLU A 590 9.98 -37.45 21.36
N THR A 591 9.12 -38.17 20.62
CA THR A 591 9.14 -39.64 20.59
C THR A 591 9.58 -40.20 19.24
N TYR A 592 9.92 -41.49 19.21
CA TYR A 592 10.25 -42.17 17.97
C TYR A 592 8.98 -42.54 17.20
N LYS A 593 8.81 -41.97 16.00
CA LYS A 593 7.60 -42.16 15.18
C LYS A 593 7.25 -43.62 14.86
N TYR A 594 8.24 -44.51 14.82
CA TYR A 594 8.07 -45.91 14.41
C TYR A 594 8.06 -46.89 15.59
N GLU A 595 7.98 -46.41 16.82
CA GLU A 595 7.84 -47.28 17.99
C GLU A 595 6.42 -47.87 18.09
N ASP A 596 6.27 -48.95 18.86
CA ASP A 596 4.98 -49.61 19.02
C ASP A 596 4.01 -48.72 19.80
N TYR A 597 2.83 -48.48 19.23
CA TYR A 597 1.86 -47.55 19.79
C TYR A 597 1.40 -47.96 21.20
N ASN A 598 1.03 -49.23 21.41
CA ASN A 598 0.44 -49.67 22.68
C ASN A 598 1.49 -49.97 23.75
N ASN A 599 2.65 -50.50 23.34
CA ASN A 599 3.67 -50.98 24.28
C ASN A 599 4.78 -49.95 24.55
N VAL A 600 4.87 -48.88 23.75
CA VAL A 600 5.91 -47.85 23.91
C VAL A 600 5.32 -46.44 23.95
N THR A 601 4.63 -45.99 22.89
CA THR A 601 4.15 -44.60 22.83
C THR A 601 3.13 -44.27 23.93
N VAL A 602 2.12 -45.12 24.14
CA VAL A 602 1.11 -44.91 25.19
C VAL A 602 1.77 -44.89 26.58
N PRO A 603 2.60 -45.88 26.99
CA PRO A 603 3.31 -45.83 28.27
C PRO A 603 4.19 -44.57 28.46
N TYR A 604 4.90 -44.12 27.43
CA TYR A 604 5.72 -42.91 27.55
C TYR A 604 4.91 -41.62 27.68
N VAL A 605 3.78 -41.55 26.99
CA VAL A 605 2.83 -40.43 27.14
C VAL A 605 2.20 -40.45 28.51
N ASP A 606 1.86 -41.63 29.02
CA ASP A 606 1.25 -41.79 30.33
C ASP A 606 2.17 -41.28 31.44
N LEU A 607 3.43 -41.71 31.37
CA LEU A 607 4.52 -41.26 32.21
C LEU A 607 4.84 -39.76 32.06
N LEU A 608 4.75 -39.19 30.85
CA LEU A 608 4.82 -37.74 30.64
C LEU A 608 3.72 -37.01 31.41
N ILE A 609 2.47 -37.49 31.32
CA ILE A 609 1.33 -36.87 31.99
C ILE A 609 1.51 -36.92 33.52
N GLU A 610 1.89 -38.08 34.07
CA GLU A 610 2.14 -38.25 35.51
C GLU A 610 3.27 -37.34 36.03
N SER A 611 4.38 -37.25 35.29
CA SER A 611 5.49 -36.36 35.63
C SER A 611 5.07 -34.89 35.61
N VAL A 612 4.32 -34.49 34.58
CA VAL A 612 3.83 -33.11 34.43
C VAL A 612 2.79 -32.76 35.49
N ASP A 613 1.93 -33.69 35.89
CA ASP A 613 0.87 -33.49 36.89
C ASP A 613 1.39 -33.42 38.34
N THR A 614 2.70 -33.58 38.54
CA THR A 614 3.38 -33.39 39.83
C THR A 614 4.51 -32.36 39.75
N ILE A 615 4.73 -31.75 38.58
CA ILE A 615 5.96 -31.01 38.27
C ILE A 615 6.20 -29.80 39.19
N PHE A 616 5.14 -29.09 39.60
CA PHE A 616 5.26 -27.89 40.43
C PHE A 616 5.37 -28.18 41.93
N ASP A 617 5.15 -29.44 42.33
CA ASP A 617 5.39 -29.89 43.70
C ASP A 617 6.91 -30.12 43.96
N TYR A 618 7.72 -30.22 42.89
CA TYR A 618 9.15 -30.53 42.95
C TYR A 618 10.09 -29.35 42.63
N ILE A 619 9.59 -28.29 41.98
CA ILE A 619 10.43 -27.17 41.47
C ILE A 619 10.14 -25.86 42.25
N SER A 620 9.60 -25.99 43.47
CA SER A 620 9.31 -24.88 44.38
C SER A 620 10.57 -24.18 44.91
#